data_AF-A0A061NHI0-F1
#
_entry.id   AF-A0A061NHI0-F1
#
_cell.length_a   1.000
_cell.length_b   1.000
_cell.length_c   1.000
_cell.angle_alpha   90.00
_cell.angle_beta   90.00
_cell.angle_gamma   90.00
#
_symmetry.space_group_name_H-M   'P 1'
#
loop_
_entity.id
_entity.type
_entity.pdbx_description
1 polymer ?
#
loop_
_entity_poly.entity_id
_entity_poly.type
_entity_poly.pdbx_seq_one_letter_code
_entity_poly.pdbx_strand_id
1 'polypeptide(L)'
;MRHAEQEKMALDVISEHVPFQVPVWSIFSDELIAYEQLSGTPAGTIDMEKQAYVWEIDTAQIPPAFTDSLGRSLAALHAVPTGSLNNTGVALLKLGN
;
A
#
# COMPACT_ATOMS: atom_id res chain seq x y z
N MET A 1 -13.49 14.91 -4.34
CA MET A 1 -13.32 13.45 -4.36
C MET A 1 -12.37 12.90 -5.42
N ARG A 2 -11.99 13.64 -6.47
CA ARG A 2 -11.13 13.13 -7.56
C ARG A 2 -9.92 12.28 -7.13
N HIS A 3 -9.15 12.70 -6.13
CA HIS A 3 -8.00 11.93 -5.66
C HIS A 3 -8.41 10.62 -4.96
N ALA A 4 -9.49 10.64 -4.18
CA ALA A 4 -10.03 9.46 -3.53
C ALA A 4 -10.64 8.48 -4.52
N GLU A 5 -11.29 8.96 -5.60
CA GLU A 5 -11.77 8.10 -6.69
C GLU A 5 -10.62 7.34 -7.37
N GLN A 6 -9.52 8.05 -7.68
CA GLN A 6 -8.33 7.44 -8.27
C GLN A 6 -7.72 6.39 -7.33
N GLU A 7 -7.58 6.72 -6.04
CA GLU A 7 -7.09 5.78 -5.04
C GLU A 7 -8.00 4.56 -4.89
N LYS A 8 -9.34 4.73 -4.85
CA LYS A 8 -10.28 3.62 -4.82
C LYS A 8 -10.09 2.69 -6.03
N MET A 9 -9.99 3.25 -7.23
CA MET A 9 -9.73 2.45 -8.44
C MET A 9 -8.40 1.70 -8.35
N ALA A 10 -7.36 2.32 -7.78
CA ALA A 10 -6.09 1.63 -7.54
C ALA A 10 -6.25 0.47 -6.56
N LEU A 11 -6.91 0.70 -5.42
CA LEU A 11 -7.13 -0.29 -4.37
C LEU A 11 -7.96 -1.48 -4.88
N ASP A 12 -9.04 -1.20 -5.62
CA ASP A 12 -9.90 -2.23 -6.21
C ASP A 12 -9.08 -3.13 -7.14
N VAL A 13 -8.29 -2.55 -8.06
CA VAL A 13 -7.41 -3.31 -8.97
C VAL A 13 -6.33 -4.09 -8.21
N ILE A 14 -5.61 -3.44 -7.28
CA ILE A 14 -4.49 -4.06 -6.57
C ILE A 14 -4.98 -5.24 -5.72
N SER A 15 -6.15 -5.11 -5.08
CA SER A 15 -6.73 -6.14 -4.22
C SER A 15 -6.96 -7.49 -4.93
N GLU A 16 -7.17 -7.46 -6.25
CA GLU A 16 -7.39 -8.66 -7.07
C GLU A 16 -6.09 -9.35 -7.50
N HIS A 17 -4.94 -8.66 -7.42
CA HIS A 17 -3.70 -9.10 -8.07
C HIS A 17 -2.55 -9.42 -7.09
N VAL A 18 -2.62 -8.96 -5.84
CA VAL A 18 -1.49 -9.06 -4.90
C VAL A 18 -1.76 -10.05 -3.75
N PRO A 19 -0.71 -10.70 -3.20
CA PRO A 19 -0.86 -11.68 -2.12
C PRO A 19 -0.90 -11.06 -0.72
N PHE A 20 -1.01 -9.74 -0.61
CA PHE A 20 -1.03 -9.00 0.66
C PHE A 20 -2.32 -8.18 0.79
N GLN A 21 -2.64 -7.74 2.00
CA GLN A 21 -3.86 -6.97 2.23
C GLN A 21 -3.69 -5.50 1.80
N VAL A 22 -4.71 -4.98 1.14
CA VAL A 22 -4.90 -3.54 0.89
C VAL A 22 -6.26 -3.12 1.47
N PRO A 23 -6.46 -1.82 1.79
CA PRO A 23 -7.77 -1.34 2.18
C PRO A 23 -8.82 -1.62 1.11
N VAL A 24 -9.88 -2.34 1.48
CA VAL A 24 -11.08 -2.53 0.65
C VAL A 24 -12.17 -1.62 1.19
N TRP A 25 -12.40 -0.50 0.50
CA TRP A 25 -13.37 0.51 0.93
C TRP A 25 -14.80 0.01 0.72
N SER A 26 -15.36 -0.60 1.77
CA SER A 26 -16.75 -1.08 1.80
C SER A 26 -17.76 0.06 1.91
N ILE A 27 -17.33 1.22 2.42
CA ILE A 27 -18.06 2.48 2.37
C ILE A 27 -17.21 3.50 1.63
N PHE A 28 -17.78 4.09 0.58
CA PHE A 28 -17.17 5.17 -0.20
C PHE A 28 -18.26 6.16 -0.64
N SER A 29 -18.37 7.29 0.08
CA SER A 29 -19.24 8.42 -0.25
C SER A 29 -18.48 9.74 -0.14
N ASP A 30 -19.13 10.86 -0.48
CA ASP A 30 -18.55 12.19 -0.37
C ASP A 30 -18.22 12.59 1.07
N GLU A 31 -18.88 11.96 2.06
CA GLU A 31 -18.77 12.27 3.48
C GLU A 31 -17.92 11.26 4.27
N LEU A 32 -17.85 10.00 3.83
CA LEU A 32 -17.17 8.94 4.56
C LEU A 32 -16.54 7.90 3.65
N ILE A 33 -15.29 7.57 3.97
CA ILE A 33 -14.58 6.39 3.47
C ILE A 33 -14.30 5.49 4.67
N ALA A 34 -14.70 4.24 4.60
CA ALA A 34 -14.43 3.27 5.65
C ALA A 34 -14.11 1.88 5.08
N TYR A 35 -13.27 1.16 5.81
CA TYR A 35 -12.80 -0.19 5.48
C TYR A 35 -12.47 -0.95 6.76
N GLU A 36 -12.41 -2.27 6.66
CA GLU A 36 -12.00 -3.13 7.77
C GLU A 36 -10.49 -2.96 8.03
N GLN A 37 -10.12 -2.87 9.31
CA GLN A 37 -8.72 -2.74 9.70
C GLN A 37 -7.89 -3.92 9.17
N LEU A 38 -6.74 -3.62 8.56
CA LEU A 38 -5.81 -4.64 8.09
C LEU A 38 -5.16 -5.37 9.27
N SER A 39 -4.76 -6.61 9.04
CA SER A 39 -4.08 -7.43 10.06
C SER A 39 -2.67 -6.93 10.37
N GLY A 40 -2.21 -7.22 11.59
CA GLY A 40 -0.86 -6.91 12.05
C GLY A 40 -0.71 -5.53 12.69
N THR A 41 0.55 -5.09 12.82
CA THR A 41 0.93 -3.79 13.37
C THR A 41 1.87 -3.08 12.40
N PRO A 42 1.85 -1.73 12.33
CA PRO A 42 2.82 -0.99 11.54
C PRO A 42 4.25 -1.29 12.01
N ALA A 43 5.18 -1.53 11.08
CA ALA A 43 6.59 -1.78 11.41
C ALA A 43 7.25 -0.59 12.14
N GLY A 44 6.74 0.62 11.90
CA GLY A 44 7.05 1.80 12.67
C GLY A 44 5.95 2.84 12.54
N THR A 45 5.78 3.64 13.58
CA THR A 45 4.86 4.79 13.61
C THR A 45 5.65 6.07 13.84
N ILE A 46 5.11 7.21 13.41
CA ILE A 46 5.75 8.51 13.66
C ILE A 46 5.23 9.05 14.99
N ASP A 47 6.12 9.23 15.96
CA ASP A 47 5.86 10.03 17.15
C ASP A 47 5.94 11.50 16.74
N MET A 48 4.78 12.16 16.71
CA MET A 48 4.65 13.56 16.25
C MET A 48 5.33 14.56 17.20
N GLU A 49 5.47 14.22 18.48
CA GLU A 49 6.13 15.09 19.46
C GLU A 49 7.65 15.00 19.32
N LYS A 50 8.16 13.77 19.15
CA LYS A 50 9.60 13.52 18.99
C LYS A 50 10.09 13.70 17.56
N GLN A 51 9.18 13.83 16.60
CA GLN A 51 9.45 13.85 15.16
C GLN A 51 10.34 12.68 14.71
N ALA A 52 10.11 11.51 15.31
CA ALA A 52 10.95 10.33 15.14
C ALA A 52 10.09 9.08 14.95
N TYR A 53 10.68 8.06 14.34
CA TYR A 53 10.06 6.75 14.26
C TYR A 53 10.12 6.04 15.62
N VAL A 54 8.97 5.49 16.02
CA VAL A 54 8.86 4.43 17.03
C VAL A 54 8.75 3.13 16.25
N TRP A 55 9.79 2.31 16.32
CA TRP A 55 9.89 1.06 15.58
C TRP A 55 9.37 -0.12 16.41
N GLU A 56 8.60 -0.99 15.77
CA GLU A 56 8.18 -2.29 16.33
C GLU A 56 9.18 -3.41 15.97
N ILE A 57 10.16 -3.11 15.11
CA ILE A 57 11.26 -3.99 14.71
C ILE A 57 12.59 -3.43 15.19
N ASP A 58 13.57 -4.30 15.48
CA ASP A 58 14.94 -3.88 15.75
C ASP A 58 15.59 -3.38 14.45
N THR A 59 15.86 -2.08 14.38
CA THR A 59 16.47 -1.46 13.21
C THR A 59 17.98 -1.61 13.13
N ALA A 60 18.64 -1.97 14.23
CA ALA A 60 20.06 -2.33 14.23
C ALA A 60 20.27 -3.75 13.66
N GLN A 61 19.25 -4.61 13.76
CA GLN A 61 19.25 -5.97 13.22
C GLN A 61 17.92 -6.31 12.55
N ILE A 62 17.74 -5.79 11.32
CA ILE A 62 16.52 -6.01 10.55
C ILE A 62 16.28 -7.51 10.34
N PRO A 63 15.12 -8.05 10.74
CA PRO A 63 14.80 -9.46 10.53
C PRO A 63 14.82 -9.81 9.02
N PRO A 64 15.52 -10.88 8.59
CA PRO A 64 15.52 -11.28 7.17
C PRO A 64 14.11 -11.50 6.60
N ALA A 65 13.18 -11.98 7.43
CA ALA A 65 11.78 -12.14 7.07
C ALA A 65 11.10 -10.82 6.64
N PHE A 66 11.51 -9.68 7.19
CA PHE A 66 10.98 -8.37 6.81
C PHE A 66 11.40 -8.01 5.37
N THR A 67 12.68 -8.12 5.05
CA THR A 67 13.19 -7.80 3.70
C THR A 67 12.70 -8.80 2.66
N ASP A 68 12.61 -10.08 3.03
CA ASP A 68 12.12 -11.14 2.14
C ASP A 68 10.64 -10.98 1.81
N SER A 69 9.80 -10.66 2.79
CA SER A 69 8.37 -10.45 2.57
C SER A 69 8.13 -9.14 1.82
N LEU A 70 8.82 -8.06 2.17
CA LEU A 70 8.75 -6.78 1.45
C LEU A 70 9.14 -6.93 -0.03
N GLY A 71 10.24 -7.63 -0.31
CA GLY A 71 10.69 -7.87 -1.68
C GLY A 71 9.65 -8.63 -2.52
N ARG A 72 9.02 -9.67 -1.95
CA ARG A 72 7.94 -10.41 -2.62
C ARG A 72 6.70 -9.54 -2.84
N SER A 73 6.30 -8.74 -1.86
CA SER A 73 5.16 -7.83 -1.97
C SER A 73 5.38 -6.78 -3.07
N LEU A 74 6.56 -6.16 -3.11
CA LEU A 74 6.92 -5.19 -4.15
C LEU A 74 6.98 -5.84 -5.53
N ALA A 75 7.57 -7.03 -5.65
CA ALA A 75 7.62 -7.76 -6.91
C ALA A 75 6.21 -8.11 -7.43
N ALA A 76 5.32 -8.55 -6.53
CA ALA A 76 3.92 -8.83 -6.87
C ALA A 76 3.17 -7.55 -7.31
N LEU A 77 3.35 -6.44 -6.58
CA LEU A 77 2.74 -5.15 -6.94
C LEU A 77 3.25 -4.65 -8.30
N HIS A 78 4.56 -4.75 -8.58
CA HIS A 78 5.14 -4.36 -9.85
C HIS A 78 4.72 -5.27 -11.02
N ALA A 79 4.23 -6.48 -10.73
CA ALA A 79 3.73 -7.42 -11.74
C ALA A 79 2.24 -7.19 -12.08
N VAL A 80 1.52 -6.30 -11.39
CA VAL A 80 0.14 -5.94 -11.71
C VAL A 80 0.07 -5.42 -13.16
N PRO A 81 -0.85 -5.93 -14.00
CA PRO A 81 -0.94 -5.52 -15.40
C PRO A 81 -1.11 -4.00 -15.53
N THR A 82 -0.17 -3.31 -16.18
CA THR A 82 -0.19 -1.84 -16.27
C THR A 82 -1.46 -1.28 -16.93
N GLY A 83 -2.08 -2.06 -17.82
CA GLY A 83 -3.35 -1.71 -18.46
C GLY A 83 -4.53 -1.61 -17.49
N SER A 84 -4.54 -2.34 -16.37
CA SER A 84 -5.59 -2.24 -15.35
C SER A 84 -5.39 -1.04 -14.42
N LEU A 85 -4.18 -0.47 -14.37
CA LEU A 85 -3.86 0.72 -13.58
C LEU A 85 -4.06 2.04 -14.35
N ASN A 86 -4.66 1.99 -15.53
CA ASN A 86 -4.99 3.20 -16.27
C ASN A 86 -6.00 4.06 -15.46
N ASN A 87 -5.73 5.36 -15.35
CA ASN A 87 -6.55 6.34 -14.64
C ASN A 87 -6.59 6.22 -13.11
N THR A 88 -5.90 5.25 -12.49
CA THR A 88 -5.86 5.07 -11.03
C THR A 88 -4.97 6.07 -10.29
N GLY A 89 -4.37 7.02 -11.00
CA GLY A 89 -3.41 7.98 -10.45
C GLY A 89 -2.03 7.39 -10.15
N VAL A 90 -1.85 6.07 -10.27
CA VAL A 90 -0.56 5.38 -10.14
C VAL A 90 0.33 5.73 -11.32
N ALA A 91 1.53 6.24 -11.04
CA ALA A 91 2.51 6.57 -12.06
C ALA A 91 3.14 5.29 -12.64
N LEU A 92 2.95 5.08 -13.95
CA LEU A 92 3.59 3.97 -14.66
C LEU A 92 4.98 4.40 -15.12
N LEU A 93 6.01 3.71 -14.58
CA LEU A 93 7.38 3.88 -15.04
C LEU A 93 7.52 3.20 -16.41
N LYS A 94 7.82 3.98 -17.44
CA LYS A 94 8.29 3.43 -18.71
C LYS A 94 9.79 3.24 -18.59
N LEU A 95 10.27 2.02 -18.81
CA LEU A 95 11.70 1.81 -19.02
C LEU A 95 12.08 2.62 -20.28
N GLY A 96 13.04 3.54 -20.14
CA GLY A 96 13.55 4.30 -21.27
C GLY A 96 14.13 3.35 -22.32
N ASN A 97 13.88 3.65 -23.59
CA ASN A 97 14.52 2.99 -24.73
C ASN A 97 16.04 3.15 -24.67
#